data_AF-A0A519CFB8-F1
#
_entry.id   AF-A0A519CFB8-F1
#
_cell.length_a   1.000
_cell.length_b   1.000
_cell.length_c   1.000
_cell.angle_alpha   90.00
_cell.angle_beta   90.00
_cell.angle_gamma   90.00
#
_symmetry.space_group_name_H-M   'P 1'
#
loop_
_entity.id
_entity.type
_entity.pdbx_description
1 polymer ?
#
loop_
_entity_poly.entity_id
_entity_poly.type
_entity_poly.pdbx_seq_one_letter_code
_entity_poly.pdbx_strand_id
1 'polypeptide(L)'
;MNHDKKIESLRFLLAAASQIYGEKKLIEMLNEQGAPKHDHIELLVNDSELRFTHLTMALKESDDFISQLEDRLTELCDVADSLEIGKPENIRKWLSDDCRPCLVEHIIQGYEDVYHIMIELDNRLMWPGWPLIGKLHDPIE
;
A
#
# COMPACT_ATOMS: atom_id res chain seq x y z
N MET A 1 12.08 1.92 17.03
CA MET A 1 12.71 2.01 15.69
C MET A 1 13.81 3.06 15.74
N ASN A 2 15.00 2.81 15.18
CA ASN A 2 16.07 3.82 15.12
C ASN A 2 15.69 4.95 14.14
N HIS A 3 16.22 6.16 14.38
CA HIS A 3 15.98 7.35 13.56
C HIS A 3 16.30 7.10 12.08
N ASP A 4 17.43 6.46 11.76
CA ASP A 4 17.81 6.18 10.37
C ASP A 4 16.80 5.26 9.68
N LYS A 5 16.34 4.20 10.37
CA LYS A 5 15.31 3.29 9.86
C LYS A 5 13.97 3.99 9.64
N LYS A 6 13.63 4.99 10.48
CA LYS A 6 12.44 5.82 10.29
C LYS A 6 12.55 6.60 8.98
N ILE A 7 13.66 7.28 8.76
CA ILE A 7 13.91 8.08 7.56
C ILE A 7 13.87 7.19 6.32
N GLU A 8 14.56 6.06 6.33
CA GLU A 8 14.56 5.11 5.20
C GLU A 8 13.15 4.60 4.87
N SER A 9 12.38 4.24 5.89
CA SER A 9 11.01 3.77 5.71
C SER A 9 10.10 4.86 5.15
N LEU A 10 10.17 6.09 5.71
CA LEU A 10 9.41 7.23 5.19
C LEU A 10 9.81 7.58 3.76
N ARG A 11 11.10 7.54 3.45
CA ARG A 11 11.61 7.77 2.09
C ARG A 11 11.04 6.74 1.12
N PHE A 12 11.08 5.46 1.47
CA PHE A 12 10.53 4.39 0.64
C PHE A 12 9.04 4.59 0.38
N LEU A 13 8.25 4.84 1.44
CA LEU A 13 6.81 5.01 1.33
C LEU A 13 6.43 6.27 0.53
N LEU A 14 7.12 7.39 0.75
CA LEU A 14 6.85 8.63 0.03
C LEU A 14 7.27 8.56 -1.43
N ALA A 15 8.35 7.84 -1.75
CA ALA A 15 8.74 7.58 -3.14
C ALA A 15 7.66 6.77 -3.87
N ALA A 16 7.16 5.69 -3.25
CA ALA A 16 6.08 4.88 -3.81
C ALA A 16 4.78 5.69 -3.97
N ALA A 17 4.38 6.46 -2.95
CA ALA A 17 3.20 7.31 -3.01
C ALA A 17 3.34 8.41 -4.09
N SER A 18 4.54 8.95 -4.29
CA SER A 18 4.83 9.94 -5.33
C SER A 18 4.70 9.39 -6.74
N GLN A 19 5.00 8.10 -6.95
CA GLN A 19 4.77 7.44 -8.24
C GLN A 19 3.29 7.31 -8.57
N ILE A 20 2.42 7.21 -7.55
CA ILE A 20 0.97 7.07 -7.72
C ILE A 20 0.31 8.43 -7.90
N TYR A 21 0.62 9.39 -7.02
CA TYR A 21 -0.08 10.68 -6.96
C TYR A 21 0.63 11.82 -7.68
N GLY A 22 1.93 11.68 -7.95
CA GLY A 22 2.81 12.79 -8.25
C GLY A 22 3.19 13.56 -6.98
N GLU A 23 4.42 14.07 -6.96
CA GLU A 23 5.01 14.75 -5.80
C GLU A 23 4.15 15.90 -5.27
N LYS A 24 3.64 16.75 -6.18
CA LYS A 24 2.85 17.93 -5.81
C LYS A 24 1.56 17.54 -5.06
N LYS A 25 0.77 16.62 -5.60
CA LYS A 25 -0.49 16.17 -4.98
C LYS A 25 -0.20 15.49 -3.63
N LEU A 26 0.86 14.68 -3.56
CA LEU A 26 1.25 14.02 -2.32
C LEU A 26 1.62 15.04 -1.22
N ILE A 27 2.39 16.07 -1.55
CA ILE A 27 2.75 17.13 -0.60
C ILE A 27 1.50 17.89 -0.15
N GLU A 28 0.56 18.20 -1.05
CA GLU A 28 -0.72 18.82 -0.70
C GLU A 28 -1.50 17.98 0.31
N MET A 29 -1.67 16.68 0.03
CA MET A 29 -2.35 15.73 0.93
C MET A 29 -1.67 15.65 2.30
N LEU A 30 -0.34 15.64 2.35
CA LEU A 30 0.41 15.61 3.62
C LEU A 30 0.26 16.91 4.41
N ASN A 31 0.28 18.06 3.73
CA ASN A 31 0.11 19.37 4.35
C ASN A 31 -1.27 19.53 4.99
N GLU A 32 -2.32 18.98 4.37
CA GLU A 32 -3.67 18.96 4.94
C GLU A 32 -3.73 18.21 6.28
N GLN A 33 -2.83 17.23 6.46
CA GLN A 33 -2.70 16.45 7.69
C GLN A 33 -1.66 17.02 8.67
N GLY A 34 -1.23 18.27 8.46
CA GLY A 34 -0.30 18.97 9.36
C GLY A 34 1.16 18.55 9.21
N ALA A 35 1.56 17.94 8.09
CA ALA A 35 2.97 17.70 7.81
C ALA A 35 3.76 19.02 7.66
N PRO A 36 5.08 18.99 7.89
CA PRO A 36 5.94 20.15 7.66
C PRO A 36 5.87 20.64 6.22
N LYS A 37 5.84 21.97 6.03
CA LYS A 37 5.71 22.57 4.69
C LYS A 37 7.05 22.59 3.99
N HIS A 38 7.20 21.73 2.99
CA HIS A 38 8.35 21.69 2.08
C HIS A 38 7.87 21.55 0.64
N ASP A 39 8.65 22.09 -0.30
CA ASP A 39 8.32 22.04 -1.74
C ASP A 39 8.70 20.71 -2.40
N HIS A 40 9.53 19.90 -1.72
CA HIS A 40 10.05 18.63 -2.22
C HIS A 40 10.04 17.52 -1.16
N ILE A 41 9.75 16.29 -1.58
CA ILE A 41 9.73 15.10 -0.71
C ILE A 41 11.11 14.85 -0.08
N GLU A 42 12.19 15.10 -0.80
CA GLU A 42 13.55 14.92 -0.29
C GLU A 42 13.84 15.78 0.94
N LEU A 43 13.31 17.01 0.98
CA LEU A 43 13.41 17.90 2.13
C LEU A 43 12.48 17.44 3.25
N LEU A 44 11.25 17.08 2.90
CA LEU A 44 10.22 16.62 3.82
C LEU A 44 10.64 15.37 4.63
N VAL A 45 11.28 14.40 3.97
CA VAL A 45 11.75 13.14 4.59
C VAL A 45 12.76 13.37 5.71
N ASN A 46 13.59 14.40 5.59
CA ASN A 46 14.62 14.72 6.57
C ASN A 46 14.07 15.61 7.70
N ASP A 47 12.82 16.06 7.60
CA ASP A 47 12.19 16.84 8.64
C ASP A 47 11.81 15.95 9.84
N SER A 48 12.33 16.31 11.02
CA SER A 48 12.09 15.57 12.25
C SER A 48 10.61 15.54 12.67
N GLU A 49 9.83 16.55 12.25
CA GLU A 49 8.41 16.67 12.55
C GLU A 49 7.54 15.80 11.64
N LEU A 50 8.07 15.30 10.51
CA LEU A 50 7.35 14.33 9.68
C LEU A 50 7.16 13.00 10.43
N ARG A 51 5.92 12.48 10.44
CA ARG A 51 5.54 11.23 11.09
C ARG A 51 4.78 10.34 10.11
N PHE A 52 4.83 9.02 10.33
CA PHE A 52 3.99 8.08 9.56
C PHE A 52 2.51 8.43 9.66
N THR A 53 2.07 8.98 10.79
CA THR A 53 0.68 9.37 10.99
C THR A 53 0.22 10.40 9.95
N HIS A 54 1.08 11.31 9.49
CA HIS A 54 0.72 12.25 8.43
C HIS A 54 0.41 11.50 7.13
N LEU A 55 1.24 10.52 6.77
CA LEU A 55 1.02 9.70 5.57
C LEU A 55 -0.23 8.81 5.72
N THR A 56 -0.37 8.10 6.84
CA THR A 56 -1.52 7.21 7.02
C THR A 56 -2.82 7.99 7.06
N MET A 57 -2.86 9.16 7.70
CA MET A 57 -4.04 10.03 7.66
C MET A 57 -4.30 10.57 6.25
N ALA A 58 -3.26 10.98 5.51
CA ALA A 58 -3.43 11.47 4.15
C ALA A 58 -4.03 10.40 3.22
N LEU A 59 -3.68 9.14 3.42
CA LEU A 59 -4.27 8.01 2.71
C LEU A 59 -5.70 7.72 3.16
N LYS A 60 -5.98 7.76 4.47
CA LYS A 60 -7.32 7.54 5.04
C LYS A 60 -8.35 8.57 4.57
N GLU A 61 -7.93 9.82 4.44
CA GLU A 61 -8.79 10.93 4.01
C GLU A 61 -8.84 11.08 2.48
N SER A 62 -8.13 10.24 1.73
CA SER A 62 -8.14 10.25 0.27
C SER A 62 -9.20 9.31 -0.29
N ASP A 63 -10.37 9.84 -0.65
CA ASP A 63 -11.45 9.07 -1.27
C ASP A 63 -10.99 8.29 -2.53
N ASP A 64 -10.10 8.90 -3.32
CA ASP A 64 -9.48 8.30 -4.50
C ASP A 64 -8.62 7.08 -4.12
N PHE A 65 -7.81 7.20 -3.06
CA PHE A 65 -7.02 6.08 -2.56
C PHE A 65 -7.91 4.93 -2.08
N ILE A 66 -8.90 5.25 -1.25
CA ILE A 66 -9.77 4.25 -0.63
C ILE A 66 -10.57 3.52 -1.70
N SER A 67 -11.09 4.23 -2.70
CA SER A 67 -11.84 3.60 -3.80
C SER A 67 -10.96 2.65 -4.61
N GLN A 68 -9.73 3.08 -4.97
CA GLN A 68 -8.78 2.20 -5.66
C GLN A 68 -8.39 0.99 -4.82
N LEU A 69 -8.26 1.16 -3.50
CA LEU A 69 -7.94 0.10 -2.57
C LEU A 69 -9.07 -0.93 -2.45
N GLU A 70 -10.31 -0.46 -2.37
CA GLU A 70 -11.53 -1.29 -2.41
C GLU A 70 -11.59 -2.13 -3.69
N ASP A 71 -11.40 -1.50 -4.85
CA ASP A 71 -11.40 -2.17 -6.15
C ASP A 71 -10.32 -3.25 -6.22
N ARG A 72 -9.08 -2.92 -5.83
CA ARG A 72 -7.95 -3.87 -5.88
C ARG A 72 -8.09 -5.03 -4.92
N LEU A 73 -8.60 -4.79 -3.72
CA LEU A 73 -8.86 -5.87 -2.77
C LEU A 73 -10.01 -6.76 -3.21
N THR A 74 -11.03 -6.19 -3.86
CA THR A 74 -12.14 -6.95 -4.45
C THR A 74 -11.61 -7.87 -5.56
N GLU A 75 -10.83 -7.32 -6.49
CA GLU A 75 -10.15 -8.10 -7.54
C GLU A 75 -9.27 -9.20 -6.94
N LEU A 76 -8.47 -8.89 -5.91
CA LEU A 76 -7.61 -9.85 -5.23
C LEU A 76 -8.44 -11.00 -4.62
N CYS A 77 -9.58 -10.70 -3.99
CA CYS A 77 -10.47 -11.70 -3.43
C CYS A 77 -11.07 -12.61 -4.49
N ASP A 78 -11.50 -12.06 -5.63
CA ASP A 78 -12.10 -12.83 -6.71
C ASP A 78 -11.10 -13.79 -7.36
N VAL A 79 -9.85 -13.34 -7.54
CA VAL A 79 -8.76 -14.18 -8.01
C VAL A 79 -8.42 -15.25 -6.95
N ALA A 80 -8.35 -14.87 -5.67
CA ALA A 80 -8.03 -15.78 -4.59
C ALA A 80 -9.06 -16.90 -4.43
N ASP A 81 -10.35 -16.58 -4.54
CA ASP A 81 -11.44 -17.55 -4.56
C ASP A 81 -11.33 -18.50 -5.75
N SER A 82 -11.13 -17.94 -6.95
CA SER A 82 -11.05 -18.72 -8.19
C SER A 82 -9.90 -19.73 -8.18
N LEU A 83 -8.85 -19.43 -7.42
CA LEU A 83 -7.67 -20.27 -7.27
C LEU A 83 -7.67 -21.06 -5.94
N GLU A 84 -8.64 -20.85 -5.06
CA GLU A 84 -8.69 -21.46 -3.73
C GLU A 84 -7.38 -21.23 -2.94
N ILE A 85 -6.95 -19.97 -2.82
CA ILE A 85 -5.71 -19.56 -2.10
C ILE A 85 -6.00 -18.62 -0.94
N GLY A 86 -5.17 -18.72 0.10
CA GLY A 86 -5.27 -17.89 1.29
C GLY A 86 -6.66 -17.87 1.95
N LYS A 87 -7.05 -16.69 2.47
CA LYS A 87 -8.30 -16.46 3.21
C LYS A 87 -9.01 -15.16 2.79
N PRO A 88 -9.50 -15.08 1.54
CA PRO A 88 -10.16 -13.87 1.02
C PRO A 88 -11.39 -13.45 1.83
N GLU A 89 -11.99 -14.36 2.61
CA GLU A 89 -13.09 -14.03 3.53
C GLU A 89 -12.71 -13.01 4.62
N ASN A 90 -11.44 -12.94 5.02
CA ASN A 90 -10.99 -11.91 5.97
C ASN A 90 -10.99 -10.53 5.32
N ILE A 91 -10.49 -10.43 4.09
CA ILE A 91 -10.45 -9.18 3.32
C ILE A 91 -11.87 -8.71 3.00
N ARG A 92 -12.78 -9.63 2.64
CA ARG A 92 -14.19 -9.30 2.41
C ARG A 92 -14.89 -8.71 3.62
N LYS A 93 -14.54 -9.14 4.84
CA LYS A 93 -15.08 -8.52 6.06
C LYS A 93 -14.66 -7.05 6.14
N TRP A 94 -13.39 -6.76 5.87
CA TRP A 94 -12.90 -5.36 5.85
C TRP A 94 -13.60 -4.52 4.78
N LEU A 95 -13.84 -5.09 3.59
CA LEU A 95 -14.57 -4.43 2.50
C LEU A 95 -16.05 -4.20 2.81
N SER A 96 -16.63 -4.99 3.72
CA SER A 96 -18.03 -4.86 4.14
C SER A 96 -18.23 -3.93 5.34
N ASP A 97 -17.16 -3.41 5.93
CA ASP A 97 -17.26 -2.54 7.10
C ASP A 97 -17.80 -1.15 6.71
N ASP A 98 -18.70 -0.60 7.54
CA ASP A 98 -19.32 0.72 7.29
C ASP A 98 -18.32 1.90 7.37
N CYS A 99 -17.07 1.64 7.77
CA CYS A 99 -16.00 2.63 7.88
C CYS A 99 -14.99 2.50 6.72
N ARG A 100 -15.26 3.16 5.60
CA ARG A 100 -14.34 3.16 4.44
C ARG A 100 -12.89 3.57 4.79
N PRO A 101 -12.63 4.63 5.61
CA PRO A 101 -11.27 4.98 6.00
C PRO A 101 -10.58 3.91 6.87
N CYS A 102 -11.34 3.07 7.57
CA CYS A 102 -10.79 2.00 8.39
C CYS A 102 -10.14 0.90 7.53
N LEU A 103 -10.46 0.81 6.23
CA LEU A 103 -9.85 -0.14 5.31
C LEU A 103 -8.31 -0.06 5.32
N VAL A 104 -7.74 1.15 5.45
CA VAL A 104 -6.29 1.35 5.58
C VAL A 104 -5.74 0.67 6.84
N GLU A 105 -6.46 0.79 7.95
CA GLU A 105 -6.05 0.17 9.23
C GLU A 105 -6.18 -1.36 9.16
N HIS A 106 -7.25 -1.85 8.55
CA HIS A 106 -7.43 -3.28 8.32
C HIS A 106 -6.30 -3.87 7.49
N ILE A 107 -5.84 -3.21 6.43
CA ILE A 107 -4.70 -3.68 5.64
C ILE A 107 -3.41 -3.64 6.43
N ILE A 108 -3.16 -2.59 7.21
CA ILE A 108 -1.95 -2.50 8.03
C ILE A 108 -1.92 -3.63 9.07
N GLN A 109 -3.04 -3.91 9.71
CA GLN A 109 -3.15 -4.95 10.75
C GLN A 109 -3.20 -6.36 10.16
N GLY A 110 -3.86 -6.53 9.02
CA GLY A 110 -4.07 -7.78 8.31
C GLY A 110 -3.13 -7.99 7.13
N TYR A 111 -1.99 -7.28 7.09
CA TYR A 111 -1.04 -7.32 5.98
C TYR A 111 -0.64 -8.76 5.62
N GLU A 112 -0.53 -9.65 6.61
CA GLU A 112 -0.20 -11.06 6.41
C GLU A 112 -1.22 -11.79 5.53
N ASP A 113 -2.52 -11.50 5.66
CA ASP A 113 -3.57 -12.15 4.85
C ASP A 113 -3.45 -11.74 3.37
N VAL A 114 -3.20 -10.45 3.11
CA VAL A 114 -2.99 -9.92 1.75
C VAL A 114 -1.68 -10.48 1.17
N TYR A 115 -0.61 -10.43 1.94
CA TYR A 115 0.72 -10.86 1.51
C TYR A 115 0.77 -12.36 1.21
N HIS A 116 0.09 -13.18 2.02
CA HIS A 116 0.02 -14.61 1.80
C HIS A 116 -0.65 -14.96 0.46
N ILE A 117 -1.78 -14.30 0.14
CA ILE A 117 -2.44 -14.46 -1.17
C ILE A 117 -1.48 -14.05 -2.29
N MET A 118 -0.80 -12.90 -2.18
CA MET A 118 0.15 -12.44 -3.21
C MET A 118 1.30 -13.42 -3.46
N ILE A 119 1.86 -14.01 -2.40
CA ILE A 119 2.92 -15.02 -2.52
C ILE A 119 2.41 -16.33 -3.14
N GLU A 120 1.20 -16.77 -2.77
CA GLU A 120 0.60 -17.96 -3.40
C GLU A 120 0.27 -17.73 -4.88
N LEU A 121 -0.19 -16.53 -5.24
CA LEU A 121 -0.36 -16.13 -6.64
C LEU A 121 0.96 -16.18 -7.40
N ASP A 122 2.01 -15.56 -6.87
CA ASP A 122 3.33 -15.57 -7.50
C ASP A 122 3.82 -17.01 -7.70
N ASN A 123 3.78 -17.86 -6.66
CA ASN A 123 4.19 -19.26 -6.77
C ASN A 123 3.45 -20.05 -7.85
N ARG A 124 2.16 -19.77 -8.06
CA ARG A 124 1.34 -20.45 -9.07
C ARG A 124 1.60 -19.91 -10.49
N LEU A 125 1.79 -18.61 -10.63
CA LEU A 125 2.18 -17.97 -11.90
C LEU A 125 3.61 -18.39 -12.31
N MET A 126 4.47 -18.60 -11.32
CA MET A 126 5.86 -19.05 -11.47
C MET A 126 6.00 -20.57 -11.63
N TRP A 127 4.89 -21.32 -11.70
CA TRP A 127 4.97 -22.77 -11.90
C TRP A 127 5.57 -23.07 -13.29
N PRO A 128 6.64 -23.88 -13.40
CA PRO A 128 7.39 -24.08 -14.64
C PRO A 128 6.59 -24.76 -15.77
N GLY A 129 5.31 -25.07 -15.56
CA GLY A 129 4.37 -25.54 -16.58
C GLY A 129 3.73 -24.42 -17.42
N TRP A 130 3.86 -23.13 -17.05
CA TRP A 130 3.44 -21.99 -17.86
C TRP A 130 4.67 -21.19 -18.33
N PRO A 131 5.08 -21.26 -19.60
CA PRO A 131 6.30 -20.60 -20.07
C PRO A 131 6.09 -19.13 -20.43
N LEU A 132 5.08 -18.43 -19.88
CA LEU A 132 4.58 -17.19 -20.51
C LEU A 132 4.73 -15.89 -19.72
N ILE A 133 5.07 -15.88 -18.44
CA ILE A 133 5.34 -14.61 -17.73
C ILE A 133 6.56 -14.81 -16.83
N GLY A 134 7.63 -14.08 -17.14
CA GLY A 134 8.85 -14.06 -16.34
C GLY A 134 8.62 -13.61 -14.90
N LYS A 135 9.59 -13.91 -14.05
CA LYS A 135 9.64 -13.62 -12.61
C LYS A 135 9.07 -12.25 -12.25
N LEU A 136 8.01 -12.22 -11.45
CA LEU A 136 7.53 -11.02 -10.75
C LEU A 136 8.54 -10.55 -9.68
N HIS A 137 9.51 -11.39 -9.30
CA HIS A 137 10.50 -11.13 -8.25
C HIS A 137 11.97 -11.00 -8.69
N ASP A 138 12.30 -11.02 -9.99
CA ASP A 138 13.64 -10.59 -10.41
C ASP A 138 13.55 -9.15 -10.97
N PRO A 139 14.11 -8.14 -10.30
CA PRO A 139 14.47 -6.92 -11.00
C PRO A 139 15.50 -7.31 -12.07
N ILE A 140 15.20 -6.96 -13.32
CA ILE A 140 16.10 -7.13 -14.45
C ILE A 140 17.48 -6.56 -14.07
N GLU A 141 18.52 -7.40 -14.18
CA GLU A 141 19.95 -7.01 -14.03
C GLU A 141 20.36 -5.92 -15.03
#